data_AF-A0AAU2VR04-F1
#
_entry.id   AF-A0AAU2VR04-F1
#
_cell.length_a   1.000
_cell.length_b   1.000
_cell.length_c   1.000
_cell.angle_alpha   90.00
_cell.angle_beta   90.00
_cell.angle_gamma   90.00
#
_symmetry.space_group_name_H-M   'P 1'
#
loop_
_entity.id
_entity.type
_entity.pdbx_description
1 polymer ?
#
loop_
_entity_poly.entity_id
_entity_poly.type
_entity_poly.pdbx_seq_one_letter_code
_entity_poly.pdbx_strand_id
1 'polypeptide(L)' 'MTARDNSAAEPAACRVCQEFELAEAVARSQRDESRATDCRVLRRRHRDAEHGEHAEHREPS' A
#
# COMPACT_ATOMS: atom_id res chain seq x y z
N MET A 1 30.63 -10.58 -4.52
CA MET A 1 29.60 -10.64 -5.58
C MET A 1 28.26 -10.55 -4.88
N THR A 2 27.45 -9.58 -5.30
CA THR A 2 26.31 -8.99 -4.57
C THR A 2 25.28 -10.03 -4.11
N ALA A 3 24.99 -10.01 -2.81
CA ALA A 3 23.72 -10.50 -2.29
C ALA A 3 22.63 -9.67 -2.97
N ARG A 4 21.96 -10.26 -3.95
CA ARG A 4 20.63 -9.82 -4.33
C ARG A 4 19.77 -10.19 -3.14
N ASP A 5 19.69 -9.29 -2.18
CA ASP A 5 18.54 -9.16 -1.29
C ASP A 5 17.32 -8.97 -2.18
N ASN A 6 16.86 -10.09 -2.74
CA ASN A 6 15.60 -10.24 -3.41
C ASN A 6 14.54 -10.40 -2.31
N SER A 7 14.49 -9.43 -1.40
CA SER A 7 13.35 -9.16 -0.54
C SER A 7 12.28 -8.48 -1.41
N ALA A 8 11.95 -9.09 -2.55
CA ALA A 8 10.81 -8.71 -3.41
C ALA A 8 9.50 -9.38 -2.94
N ALA A 9 9.47 -9.82 -1.69
CA ALA A 9 8.30 -10.25 -0.94
C ALA A 9 8.61 -9.77 0.48
N GLU A 10 7.95 -8.73 1.01
CA GLU A 10 6.53 -8.76 1.36
C GLU A 10 5.88 -7.35 1.25
N PRO A 11 4.94 -7.14 0.31
CA PRO A 11 3.75 -6.35 0.59
C PRO A 11 2.59 -7.27 0.97
N ALA A 12 2.83 -8.32 1.77
CA ALA A 12 1.89 -9.43 1.90
C ALA A 12 0.83 -9.31 3.01
N ALA A 13 0.55 -8.13 3.56
CA ALA A 13 -0.54 -8.03 4.54
C ALA A 13 -1.87 -7.56 3.93
N CYS A 14 -1.86 -6.63 2.97
CA CYS A 14 -3.09 -5.98 2.54
C CYS A 14 -3.33 -5.97 1.02
N ARG A 15 -4.38 -6.69 0.60
CA ARG A 15 -4.87 -6.71 -0.78
C ARG A 15 -5.23 -5.31 -1.28
N VAL A 16 -5.89 -4.50 -0.45
CA VAL A 16 -6.32 -3.15 -0.81
C VAL A 16 -5.13 -2.22 -1.10
N CYS A 17 -4.04 -2.34 -0.34
CA CYS A 17 -2.78 -1.62 -0.62
C CYS A 17 -2.19 -1.99 -1.99
N GLN A 18 -2.23 -3.28 -2.36
CA GLN A 18 -1.73 -3.76 -3.65
C GLN A 18 -2.62 -3.31 -4.81
N GLU A 19 -3.95 -3.31 -4.61
CA GLU A 19 -4.91 -2.81 -5.59
C GLU A 19 -4.68 -1.33 -5.93
N PHE A 20 -4.42 -0.49 -4.92
CA PHE A 20 -4.09 0.91 -5.15
C PHE A 20 -2.75 1.10 -5.88
N GLU A 21 -1.75 0.25 -5.61
CA GLU A 21 -0.46 0.31 -6.31
C GLU A 21 -0.60 -0.10 -7.78
N LEU A 22 -1.37 -1.15 -8.07
CA LEU A 22 -1.67 -1.59 -9.43
C LEU A 22 -2.46 -0.50 -10.19
N ALA A 23 -3.48 0.07 -9.55
CA ALA A 23 -4.28 1.16 -10.14
C ALA A 23 -3.44 2.42 -10.41
N GLU A 24 -2.49 2.75 -9.52
CA GLU A 24 -1.54 3.84 -9.74
C GLU A 24 -0.67 3.56 -10.97
N ALA A 25 -0.13 2.35 -11.10
CA ALA A 25 0.71 1.98 -12.25
C ALA A 25 -0.08 2.08 -13.57
N VAL A 26 -1.31 1.58 -13.60
CA VAL A 26 -2.21 1.67 -14.76
C VAL A 26 -2.55 3.12 -15.11
N ALA A 27 -2.79 3.98 -14.12
CA ALA A 27 -3.06 5.40 -14.33
C ALA A 27 -1.84 6.13 -14.91
N ARG A 28 -0.64 5.86 -14.38
CA ARG A 28 0.62 6.40 -14.92
C ARG A 28 0.85 5.95 -16.37
N SER A 29 0.59 4.69 -16.71
CA SER A 29 0.68 4.19 -18.08
C SER A 29 -0.28 4.91 -19.03
N GLN A 30 -1.44 5.33 -18.54
CA GLN A 30 -2.42 6.12 -19.29
C GLN A 30 -2.12 7.63 -19.29
N ARG A 31 -1.05 8.07 -18.61
CA ARG A 31 -0.75 9.49 -18.32
C ARG A 31 -1.89 10.23 -17.59
N ASP A 32 -2.69 9.49 -16.84
CA ASP A 32 -3.72 10.05 -15.97
C ASP A 32 -3.10 10.40 -14.61
N GLU A 33 -2.47 11.57 -14.56
CA GLU A 33 -1.80 12.09 -13.37
C GLU A 33 -2.77 12.32 -12.20
N SER A 34 -4.04 12.62 -12.51
CA SER A 34 -5.09 12.81 -11.51
C SER A 34 -5.37 11.50 -10.79
N ARG A 35 -5.73 10.44 -11.54
CA ARG A 35 -5.99 9.11 -10.95
C ARG A 35 -4.76 8.54 -10.27
N ALA A 36 -3.57 8.76 -10.82
CA ALA A 36 -2.33 8.30 -10.20
C ALA A 36 -2.12 8.96 -8.82
N THR A 37 -2.43 10.26 -8.70
CA THR A 37 -2.36 10.97 -7.42
C THR A 37 -3.43 10.49 -6.46
N ASP A 38 -4.67 10.29 -6.92
CA ASP A 38 -5.76 9.77 -6.10
C ASP A 38 -5.44 8.40 -5.52
N CYS A 39 -4.88 7.49 -6.32
CA CYS A 39 -4.46 6.16 -5.85
C CYS A 39 -3.39 6.25 -4.74
N ARG A 40 -2.44 7.19 -4.85
CA ARG A 40 -1.45 7.43 -3.79
C ARG A 40 -2.10 7.93 -2.50
N VAL A 41 -3.05 8.87 -2.61
CA VAL A 41 -3.78 9.43 -1.46
C VAL A 41 -4.63 8.36 -0.78
N LEU A 42 -5.38 7.57 -1.56
CA LEU A 42 -6.22 6.48 -1.04
C LEU A 42 -5.37 5.42 -0.33
N ARG A 43 -4.25 5.02 -0.92
CA ARG A 43 -3.30 4.09 -0.28
C ARG A 43 -2.76 4.63 1.04
N ARG A 44 -2.41 5.92 1.10
CA ARG A 44 -1.94 6.55 2.35
C ARG A 44 -3.01 6.56 3.42
N ARG A 45 -4.25 6.93 3.09
CA ARG A 45 -5.39 6.93 4.03
C ARG A 45 -5.72 5.53 4.54
N HIS A 46 -5.72 4.55 3.65
CA HIS A 46 -5.95 3.17 4.02
C HIS A 46 -4.84 2.64 4.95
N ARG A 47 -3.58 2.97 4.67
CA ARG A 47 -2.48 2.66 5.58
C ARG A 47 -2.66 3.33 6.94
N ASP A 48 -3.11 4.57 6.98
CA ASP A 48 -3.35 5.29 8.24
C ASP A 48 -4.51 4.68 9.05
N ALA A 49 -5.58 4.25 8.38
CA ALA A 49 -6.77 3.70 9.03
C ALA A 49 -6.61 2.22 9.45
N GLU A 50 -6.04 1.39 8.57
CA GLU A 50 -6.01 -0.08 8.74
C GLU A 50 -4.64 -0.60 9.18
N HIS A 51 -3.59 0.21 9.00
CA HIS A 51 -2.23 -0.10 9.40
C HIS A 51 -1.62 0.96 10.33
N GLY A 52 -2.38 2.01 10.65
CA GLY A 52 -2.06 2.91 11.74
C GLY A 52 -2.19 2.12 13.02
N GLU A 53 -1.11 2.11 13.77
CA GLU A 53 -0.88 1.44 15.04
C GLU A 53 -1.89 1.90 16.11
N HIS A 54 -3.14 1.45 15.99
CA HIS A 54 -4.03 1.19 17.13
C HIS A 54 -3.83 -0.26 17.56
N ALA A 55 -2.57 -0.58 17.90
CA ALA A 55 -2.22 -1.80 18.60
C ALA A 55 -2.53 -1.68 20.11
N GLU A 56 -3.67 -1.11 20.49
CA GLU A 56 -4.12 -1.10 21.89
C GLU A 56 -5.64 -0.98 21.98
N HIS A 57 -6.33 -2.07 21.64
CA HIS A 57 -7.52 -2.47 22.40
C HIS A 57 -7.60 -4.00 22.44
N ARG A 58 -6.56 -4.64 23.02
CA ARG A 58 -6.73 -5.97 23.60
C ARG A 58 -7.20 -5.73 25.02
N GLU A 59 -8.51 -5.71 25.25
CA GLU A 59 -9.06 -5.90 26.59
C GLU A 59 -8.80 -7.37 26.99
N PRO A 60 -7.95 -7.67 27.99
CA PRO A 60 -8.07 -8.93 28.68
C PRO A 60 -9.22 -8.82 29.68
N SER A 61 -10.15 -9.77 29.59
CA SER A 61 -11.30 -9.96 30.49
C SER A 61 -10.95 -10.05 31.96
#